data_AF-R4WLZ6-F1
#
_entry.id   AF-R4WLZ6-F1
#
_cell.length_a   1.000
_cell.length_b   1.000
_cell.length_c   1.000
_cell.angle_alpha   90.00
_cell.angle_beta   90.00
_cell.angle_gamma   90.00
#
_symmetry.space_group_name_H-M   'P 1'
#
loop_
_entity.id
_entity.type
_entity.pdbx_description
1 polymer ?
#
loop_
_entity_poly.entity_id
_entity_poly.type
_entity_poly.pdbx_seq_one_letter_code
_entity_poly.pdbx_strand_id
1 'polypeptide(L)' 'GWTLSWMCPGINFGLATIDIMLANLMYCFDWTLPSGMEEDIDMTEVFGLSVHRKEKLILVPKPQGTLLMT' A
#
# COMPACT_ATOMS: atom_id res chain seq x y z
N GLY A 1 30.64 4.53 -10.99
CA GLY A 1 30.02 4.62 -12.32
C GLY A 1 29.80 3.25 -12.91
N TRP A 2 28.65 2.62 -12.58
CA TRP A 2 28.02 1.45 -13.24
C TRP A 2 26.54 1.27 -12.81
N THR A 3 26.08 2.00 -11.78
CA THR A 3 24.75 1.84 -11.14
C THR A 3 23.57 2.34 -11.97
N LEU A 4 23.77 3.22 -12.94
CA LEU A 4 22.67 3.82 -13.72
C LEU A 4 22.31 3.03 -14.99
N SER A 5 23.21 2.20 -15.54
CA SER A 5 22.96 1.53 -16.83
C SER A 5 22.00 0.34 -16.73
N TRP A 6 21.88 -0.28 -15.56
CA TRP A 6 20.99 -1.42 -15.29
C TRP A 6 19.75 -1.01 -14.49
N MET A 7 19.46 0.30 -14.47
CA MET A 7 18.30 0.82 -13.79
C MET A 7 17.05 0.45 -14.58
N CYS A 8 16.03 -0.05 -13.87
CA CYS A 8 14.73 -0.35 -14.48
C CYS A 8 14.19 0.91 -15.16
N PRO A 9 13.91 0.88 -16.49
CA PRO A 9 13.36 2.05 -17.20
C PRO A 9 12.04 2.54 -16.60
N GLY A 10 11.31 1.65 -15.93
CA GLY A 10 10.05 1.95 -15.26
C GLY A 10 10.17 2.48 -13.83
N ILE A 11 11.38 2.70 -13.28
CA ILE A 11 11.54 3.02 -11.85
C ILE A 11 10.79 4.29 -11.44
N ASN A 12 10.92 5.37 -12.21
CA ASN A 12 10.27 6.65 -11.88
C ASN A 12 8.75 6.57 -12.02
N PHE A 13 8.27 5.83 -13.02
CA PHE A 13 6.83 5.61 -13.21
C PHE A 13 6.24 4.77 -12.07
N GLY A 14 6.96 3.72 -11.65
CA GLY A 14 6.58 2.87 -10.53
C GLY A 14 6.50 3.66 -9.22
N LEU A 15 7.51 4.49 -8.95
CA LEU A 15 7.53 5.36 -7.76
C LEU A 15 6.36 6.36 -7.77
N ALA A 16 6.17 7.09 -8.88
CA ALA A 16 5.06 8.04 -8.98
C ALA A 16 3.69 7.37 -8.80
N THR A 17 3.53 6.14 -9.31
CA THR A 17 2.30 5.36 -9.14
C THR A 17 2.08 4.98 -7.67
N ILE A 18 3.13 4.49 -6.99
CA ILE A 18 3.08 4.13 -5.57
C ILE A 18 2.76 5.36 -4.72
N ASP A 19 3.42 6.49 -4.97
CA ASP A 19 3.22 7.72 -4.21
C ASP A 19 1.77 8.22 -4.30
N ILE A 20 1.19 8.26 -5.51
CA ILE A 20 -0.19 8.69 -5.71
C ILE A 20 -1.18 7.71 -5.06
N MET A 21 -0.96 6.39 -5.22
CA MET A 21 -1.81 5.37 -4.60
C MET A 21 -1.79 5.47 -3.07
N LEU A 22 -0.60 5.61 -2.48
CA LEU A 22 -0.46 5.73 -1.03
C LEU A 22 -1.06 7.03 -0.52
N ALA A 23 -0.83 8.16 -1.20
CA ALA A 23 -1.45 9.43 -0.84
C ALA A 23 -2.98 9.32 -0.81
N ASN A 24 -3.59 8.74 -1.84
CA ASN A 24 -5.04 8.56 -1.88
C ASN A 24 -5.54 7.63 -0.75
N LEU A 25 -4.82 6.55 -0.43
CA LEU A 25 -5.24 5.63 0.63
C LEU A 25 -5.08 6.23 2.04
N MET A 26 -4.01 7.00 2.29
CA MET A 26 -3.73 7.58 3.61
C MET A 26 -4.50 8.87 3.90
N TYR A 27 -4.70 9.73 2.90
CA TYR A 27 -5.38 11.00 3.08
C TYR A 27 -6.91 10.90 2.99
N CYS A 28 -7.44 9.97 2.20
CA CYS A 28 -8.89 9.87 2.03
C CYS A 28 -9.55 8.99 3.08
N PHE A 29 -8.81 8.07 3.72
CA PHE A 29 -9.39 7.04 4.57
C PHE A 29 -8.61 6.82 5.86
N ASP A 30 -9.36 6.72 6.95
CA ASP A 30 -8.93 6.04 8.16
C ASP A 30 -9.20 4.54 8.01
N TRP A 31 -8.29 3.72 8.53
CA TRP A 31 -8.36 2.27 8.38
C TRP A 31 -8.60 1.61 9.71
N THR A 32 -9.52 0.64 9.73
CA THR A 32 -9.82 -0.17 10.91
C THR A 32 -9.91 -1.64 10.53
N LEU A 33 -9.60 -2.54 11.47
CA LEU A 33 -9.79 -3.98 11.27
C LEU A 33 -11.29 -4.33 11.31
N PRO A 34 -11.73 -5.35 10.56
CA PRO A 34 -13.08 -5.91 10.69
C PRO A 34 -13.37 -6.36 12.13
N SER A 35 -14.64 -6.28 12.53
CA SER A 35 -15.06 -6.76 13.86
C SER A 35 -14.73 -8.24 14.05
N GLY A 36 -14.06 -8.58 15.13
CA GLY A 36 -13.66 -9.96 15.44
C GLY A 36 -12.36 -10.42 14.79
N MET A 37 -11.63 -9.53 14.10
CA MET A 37 -10.22 -9.78 13.77
C MET A 37 -9.31 -9.31 14.90
N GLU A 38 -8.30 -10.13 15.17
CA GLU A 38 -7.22 -9.84 16.12
C GLU A 38 -6.24 -8.85 15.50
N GLU A 39 -5.55 -8.05 16.33
CA GLU A 39 -4.52 -7.11 15.86
C GLU A 39 -3.24 -7.81 15.39
N ASP A 40 -3.12 -9.12 15.64
CA ASP A 40 -2.00 -9.93 15.17
C ASP A 40 -2.19 -10.33 13.70
N ILE A 41 -1.69 -9.45 12.82
CA ILE A 41 -1.79 -9.58 11.38
C ILE A 41 -0.61 -10.43 10.88
N ASP A 42 -0.87 -11.59 10.26
CA ASP A 42 0.18 -12.42 9.66
C ASP A 42 0.87 -11.71 8.48
N MET A 43 2.16 -11.39 8.67
CA MET A 43 3.02 -10.73 7.68
C MET A 43 3.92 -11.72 6.92
N THR A 44 3.69 -13.03 7.05
CA THR A 44 4.42 -14.04 6.28
C THR A 44 4.26 -13.81 4.78
N GLU A 45 5.35 -13.93 4.03
CA GLU A 45 5.40 -13.66 2.59
C GLU A 45 5.44 -14.94 1.74
N VAL A 46 4.98 -14.83 0.50
CA VAL A 46 5.13 -15.86 -0.53
C VAL A 46 6.00 -15.30 -1.65
N PHE A 47 7.03 -16.05 -2.02
CA PHE A 47 7.96 -15.71 -3.09
C PHE A 47 7.42 -16.17 -4.45
N GLY A 48 7.59 -15.33 -5.48
CA GLY A 48 7.15 -15.58 -6.85
C GLY A 48 7.70 -14.51 -7.80
N LEU A 49 6.96 -14.21 -8.88
CA LEU A 49 7.31 -13.10 -9.77
C LEU A 49 7.36 -11.76 -9.02
N SER A 50 6.48 -11.58 -8.03
CA SER A 50 6.52 -10.51 -7.04
C SER A 50 6.34 -11.10 -5.64
N VAL A 51 6.98 -10.49 -4.64
CA VAL A 51 6.80 -10.84 -3.23
C VAL A 51 5.51 -10.19 -2.74
N HIS A 52 4.68 -10.97 -2.06
CA HIS A 52 3.45 -10.49 -1.46
C HIS A 52 3.15 -11.28 -0.19
N ARG A 53 2.26 -10.74 0.66
CA ARG A 53 1.80 -11.44 1.86
C ARG A 53 1.05 -12.72 1.50
N LYS A 54 1.29 -13.77 2.26
CA LYS A 54 0.61 -15.06 2.16
C LYS A 54 -0.89 -14.90 2.34
N GLU A 55 -1.28 -14.21 3.40
CA GLU A 55 -2.69 -13.89 3.68
C GLU A 55 -3.00 -12.44 3.29
N LYS A 56 -4.22 -12.22 2.79
CA LYS A 56 -4.67 -10.90 2.36
C LYS A 56 -4.85 -9.97 3.56
N LEU A 57 -4.40 -8.73 3.43
CA LEU A 57 -4.74 -7.67 4.38
C LEU A 57 -6.19 -7.23 4.17
N ILE A 58 -7.05 -7.43 5.16
CA ILE A 58 -8.44 -6.98 5.12
C ILE A 58 -8.58 -5.79 6.07
N LEU A 59 -9.01 -4.66 5.53
CA LEU A 59 -9.26 -3.43 6.27
C LEU A 59 -10.58 -2.81 5.84
N VAL A 60 -11.24 -2.12 6.76
CA VAL A 60 -12.45 -1.35 6.51
C VAL A 60 -12.07 0.12 6.39
N PRO A 61 -12.24 0.76 5.20
CA PRO A 61 -11.99 2.18 5.02
C PRO A 61 -13.12 3.01 5.63
N LYS A 62 -12.75 4.09 6.32
CA LYS A 62 -13.65 5.14 6.80
C LYS A 62 -13.22 6.46 6.17
N PRO A 63 -14.07 7.12 5.35
CA PRO A 63 -13.71 8.40 4.74
C PRO A 63 -13.30 9.42 5.80
N GLN A 64 -12.14 10.05 5.64
CA GLN A 64 -11.73 11.16 6.50
C GLN A 64 -12.61 12.37 6.22
N GLY A 65 -13.38 12.80 7.22
CA GLY A 65 -14.32 13.92 7.11
C GLY A 65 -13.68 15.28 6.83
N THR A 66 -12.35 15.40 6.90
CA THR A 66 -11.63 16.64 6.63
C THR A 66 -11.76 17.10 5.16
N LEU A 67 -11.97 16.18 4.22
CA LEU A 67 -12.13 16.51 2.79
C LEU A 67 -13.57 16.88 2.38
N LEU A 68 -14.53 16.81 3.31
CA LEU A 68 -15.92 17.23 3.08
C LEU A 68 -16.22 18.66 3.59
N MET A 69 -15.21 19.38 4.09
CA MET A 69 -15.32 20.77 4.57
C MET A 69 -14.36 21.75 3.86
N THR A 70 -13.95 21.47 2.63
CA THR A 70 -13.34 22.45 1.70
C THR A 70 -14.07 22.45 0.38
#